data_AF-A0A9P1BRH0-F1
#
_entry.id   AF-A0A9P1BRH0-F1
#
_cell.length_a   1.000
_cell.length_b   1.000
_cell.length_c   1.000
_cell.angle_alpha   90.00
_cell.angle_beta   90.00
_cell.angle_gamma   90.00
#
_symmetry.space_group_name_H-M   'P 1'
#
loop_
_entity.id
_entity.type
_entity.pdbx_description
1 polymer ?
#
loop_
_entity_poly.entity_id
_entity_poly.type
_entity_poly.pdbx_seq_one_letter_code
_entity_poly.pdbx_strand_id
1 'polypeptide(L)'
;MGWGGYGKGGYGWGFPPMMMMPWGKGKGKGLRGFANEKKVWIGGLPAGPTSIETNKKLKEHMAQAGECIFAEINKSGIAGAAYKTPEEVQKAVEMLNGSTFEGHTLEVDVWQKKTPEGGQ
;
A
#
# COMPACT_ATOMS: atom_id res chain seq x y z
N MET A 1 7.57 -51.84 39.47
CA MET A 1 6.94 -51.96 38.14
C MET A 1 7.64 -51.02 37.18
N GLY A 2 8.12 -51.52 36.03
CA GLY A 2 8.90 -50.77 35.05
C GLY A 2 8.10 -50.18 33.87
N TRP A 3 8.86 -49.81 32.83
CA TRP A 3 8.53 -49.33 31.48
C TRP A 3 8.46 -47.79 31.33
N GLY A 4 9.24 -47.13 30.47
CA GLY A 4 10.23 -47.59 29.47
C GLY A 4 10.96 -46.38 28.86
N GLY A 5 12.26 -46.54 28.60
CA GLY A 5 13.08 -45.56 27.89
C GLY A 5 13.24 -45.91 26.41
N TYR A 6 13.34 -44.88 25.57
CA TYR A 6 13.89 -44.82 24.22
C TYR A 6 14.39 -43.36 24.07
N GLY A 7 15.57 -43.00 23.61
CA GLY A 7 16.55 -43.70 22.79
C GLY A 7 16.91 -42.84 21.56
N LYS A 8 17.88 -41.92 21.74
CA LYS A 8 19.01 -41.59 20.84
C LYS A 8 18.78 -41.25 19.34
N GLY A 9 19.34 -40.11 18.89
CA GLY A 9 19.72 -39.81 17.50
C GLY A 9 19.59 -38.30 17.22
N GLY A 10 20.63 -37.50 17.00
CA GLY A 10 21.83 -37.72 16.19
C GLY A 10 21.64 -37.02 14.84
N TYR A 11 21.79 -35.70 14.78
CA TYR A 11 21.76 -34.94 13.52
C TYR A 11 23.03 -34.09 13.39
N GLY A 12 24.04 -34.71 12.81
CA GLY A 12 25.15 -34.05 12.13
C GLY A 12 25.15 -34.47 10.66
N TRP A 13 25.28 -33.47 9.79
CA TRP A 13 25.67 -33.51 8.37
C TRP A 13 24.66 -33.91 7.28
N GLY A 14 24.07 -32.88 6.65
CA GLY A 14 23.71 -32.90 5.23
C GLY A 14 23.20 -31.53 4.77
N PHE A 15 23.96 -30.82 3.93
CA PHE A 15 23.67 -29.61 3.11
C PHE A 15 24.60 -28.38 3.33
N PRO A 16 25.16 -27.77 2.26
CA PRO A 16 26.36 -26.92 2.27
C PRO A 16 26.12 -25.46 2.72
N PRO A 17 27.19 -24.71 3.09
CA PRO A 17 27.11 -23.32 3.53
C PRO A 17 27.02 -22.38 2.32
N MET A 18 25.81 -22.03 1.90
CA MET A 18 25.62 -21.01 0.86
C MET A 18 24.39 -20.15 1.19
N MET A 19 24.60 -18.83 1.23
CA MET A 19 23.59 -17.76 1.37
C MET A 19 22.96 -17.70 2.77
N MET A 20 23.51 -16.92 3.73
CA MET A 20 23.37 -15.46 3.72
C MET A 20 22.03 -15.02 3.12
N MET A 21 20.91 -15.48 3.70
CA MET A 21 19.63 -14.78 3.55
C MET A 21 19.66 -13.59 4.52
N PRO A 22 19.87 -12.35 4.04
CA PRO A 22 19.58 -11.20 4.86
C PRO A 22 18.08 -11.19 5.13
N TRP A 23 17.73 -11.37 6.40
CA TRP A 23 16.70 -10.62 7.10
C TRP A 23 15.78 -9.74 6.21
N GLY A 24 14.82 -10.37 5.53
CA GLY A 24 13.71 -9.70 4.85
C GLY A 24 12.64 -9.28 5.86
N LYS A 25 13.03 -8.33 6.71
CA LYS A 25 12.21 -7.51 7.63
C LYS A 25 10.79 -7.33 7.08
N GLY A 26 9.79 -7.77 7.84
CA GLY A 26 8.40 -7.80 7.37
C GLY A 26 7.76 -6.44 7.09
N LYS A 27 6.45 -6.52 6.81
CA LYS A 27 5.44 -5.44 6.84
C LYS A 27 5.50 -4.41 5.71
N GLY A 28 4.50 -4.52 4.84
CA GLY A 28 4.05 -3.41 3.99
C GLY A 28 2.74 -3.68 3.25
N LYS A 29 1.72 -4.31 3.86
CA LYS A 29 0.39 -4.50 3.24
C LYS A 29 -0.41 -3.18 3.22
N GLY A 30 0.09 -2.15 2.53
CA GLY A 30 -0.64 -0.89 2.36
C GLY A 30 0.21 0.21 1.73
N LEU A 31 -0.37 1.40 1.57
CA LEU A 31 0.26 2.61 1.00
C LEU A 31 1.65 2.94 1.58
N ARG A 32 1.97 2.47 2.78
CA ARG A 32 3.30 2.63 3.40
C ARG A 32 4.44 1.92 2.67
N GLY A 33 4.15 0.91 1.84
CA GLY A 33 5.15 0.19 1.06
C GLY A 33 5.59 0.90 -0.22
N PHE A 34 4.88 1.95 -0.64
CA PHE A 34 5.15 2.68 -1.88
C PHE A 34 5.90 3.99 -1.62
N ALA A 35 6.64 4.48 -2.61
CA ALA A 35 7.24 5.82 -2.57
C ALA A 35 6.14 6.90 -2.62
N ASN A 36 6.38 8.04 -1.98
CA ASN A 36 5.39 9.13 -1.92
C ASN A 36 5.08 9.74 -3.30
N GLU A 37 6.09 9.89 -4.15
CA GLU A 37 5.92 10.29 -5.56
C GLU A 37 5.07 9.30 -6.38
N LYS A 38 4.90 8.06 -5.91
CA LYS A 38 4.09 7.00 -6.53
C LYS A 38 2.72 6.88 -5.86
N LYS A 39 2.33 7.86 -5.06
CA LYS A 39 1.06 7.89 -4.34
C LYS A 39 0.32 9.18 -4.63
N VAL A 40 -1.00 9.04 -4.71
CA VAL A 40 -1.95 10.15 -4.70
C VAL A 40 -2.70 10.13 -3.39
N TRP A 41 -2.97 11.33 -2.89
CA TRP A 41 -3.92 11.59 -1.83
C TRP A 41 -5.27 11.89 -2.47
N ILE A 42 -6.35 11.37 -1.88
CA ILE A 42 -7.70 11.53 -2.39
C ILE A 42 -8.58 12.05 -1.25
N GLY A 43 -9.15 13.23 -1.39
CA GLY A 43 -10.11 13.84 -0.49
C GLY A 43 -11.53 13.89 -1.07
N GLY A 44 -12.44 14.53 -0.34
CA GLY A 44 -13.83 14.74 -0.78
C GLY A 44 -14.77 13.54 -0.59
N LEU A 45 -14.29 12.44 0.01
CA LEU A 45 -15.12 11.29 0.36
C LEU A 45 -15.84 11.53 1.69
N PRO A 46 -17.06 10.99 1.88
CA PRO A 46 -17.75 11.09 3.15
C PRO A 46 -16.97 10.36 4.25
N ALA A 47 -16.79 11.02 5.40
CA ALA A 47 -16.25 10.36 6.59
C ALA A 47 -17.27 9.34 7.09
N GLY A 48 -16.86 8.07 7.22
CA GLY A 48 -17.79 7.01 7.54
C GLY A 48 -17.21 5.59 7.46
N PRO A 49 -18.05 4.56 7.64
CA PRO A 49 -17.66 3.18 7.44
C PRO A 49 -17.32 2.96 5.96
N THR A 50 -16.06 2.64 5.69
CA THR A 50 -15.59 2.32 4.35
C THR A 50 -15.73 0.82 4.11
N SER A 51 -16.42 0.46 3.04
CA SER A 51 -16.59 -0.94 2.63
C SER A 51 -15.46 -1.37 1.70
N ILE A 52 -15.11 -2.67 1.76
CA ILE A 52 -14.13 -3.27 0.85
C ILE A 52 -14.55 -3.04 -0.62
N GLU A 53 -15.85 -3.03 -0.89
CA GLU A 53 -16.41 -2.73 -2.20
C GLU A 53 -16.09 -1.31 -2.67
N THR A 54 -16.27 -0.30 -1.81
CA THR A 54 -15.93 1.09 -2.13
C THR A 54 -14.43 1.24 -2.42
N ASN A 55 -13.57 0.57 -1.65
CA ASN A 55 -12.13 0.56 -1.92
C ASN A 55 -11.80 -0.05 -3.30
N LYS A 56 -12.49 -1.13 -3.70
CA LYS A 56 -12.33 -1.73 -5.03
C LYS A 56 -12.81 -0.79 -6.14
N LYS A 57 -14.00 -0.20 -5.99
CA LYS A 57 -14.52 0.79 -6.94
C LYS A 57 -13.59 1.99 -7.08
N LEU A 58 -13.07 2.51 -5.97
CA LEU A 58 -12.12 3.62 -5.99
C LEU A 58 -10.83 3.21 -6.73
N LYS A 59 -10.33 1.99 -6.48
CA LYS A 59 -9.17 1.47 -7.20
C LYS A 59 -9.42 1.42 -8.71
N GLU A 60 -10.58 0.93 -9.14
CA GLU A 60 -10.95 0.86 -10.57
C GLU A 60 -11.10 2.26 -11.17
N HIS A 61 -11.71 3.19 -10.44
CA HIS A 61 -11.83 4.59 -10.86
C HIS A 61 -10.46 5.25 -11.02
N MET A 62 -9.55 5.01 -10.07
CA MET A 62 -8.15 5.47 -10.11
C MET A 62 -7.35 4.79 -11.22
N ALA A 63 -7.70 3.57 -11.60
CA ALA A 63 -7.03 2.84 -12.68
C ALA A 63 -7.31 3.42 -14.08
N GLN A 64 -8.29 4.32 -14.23
CA GLN A 64 -8.58 5.00 -15.51
C GLN A 64 -7.42 5.90 -15.97
N ALA A 65 -6.67 6.47 -15.02
CA ALA A 65 -5.54 7.34 -15.34
C ALA A 65 -4.22 6.58 -15.54
N GLY A 66 -4.09 5.35 -14.99
CA GLY A 66 -2.89 4.54 -15.06
C GLY A 66 -2.96 3.24 -14.23
N GLU A 67 -1.85 2.53 -14.12
CA GLU A 67 -1.74 1.25 -13.41
C GLU A 67 -1.77 1.44 -11.87
N CYS A 68 -2.99 1.55 -11.33
CA CYS A 68 -3.24 1.64 -9.89
C CYS A 68 -3.00 0.28 -9.20
N ILE A 69 -1.94 0.19 -8.40
CA ILE A 69 -1.54 -1.04 -7.69
C ILE A 69 -2.42 -1.23 -6.46
N PHE A 70 -2.70 -0.15 -5.73
CA PHE A 70 -3.37 -0.20 -4.44
C PHE A 70 -4.23 1.05 -4.23
N ALA A 71 -5.41 0.92 -3.65
CA ALA A 71 -6.23 2.05 -3.18
C ALA A 71 -6.90 1.69 -1.87
N GLU A 72 -7.00 2.66 -0.96
CA GLU A 72 -7.60 2.48 0.36
C GLU A 72 -8.27 3.77 0.82
N ILE A 73 -9.49 3.64 1.35
CA ILE A 73 -10.24 4.74 1.94
C ILE A 73 -10.18 4.64 3.47
N ASN A 74 -9.76 5.73 4.10
CA ASN A 74 -9.80 5.96 5.53
C ASN A 74 -11.19 6.42 5.99
N LYS A 75 -11.48 6.12 7.25
CA LYS A 75 -12.74 6.49 7.91
C LYS A 75 -12.95 8.00 8.05
N SER A 76 -11.89 8.78 7.89
CA SER A 76 -11.93 10.25 7.93
C SER A 76 -12.41 10.89 6.61
N GLY A 77 -12.78 10.12 5.60
CA GLY A 77 -13.14 10.66 4.28
C GLY A 77 -11.93 11.02 3.42
N ILE A 78 -10.78 10.45 3.78
CA ILE A 78 -9.52 10.57 3.03
C ILE A 78 -9.25 9.20 2.44
N ALA A 79 -8.73 9.13 1.23
CA ALA A 79 -8.23 7.93 0.60
C ALA A 79 -6.83 8.16 0.05
N GLY A 80 -6.17 7.06 -0.30
CA GLY A 80 -4.92 7.12 -1.03
C GLY A 80 -4.87 6.02 -2.06
N ALA A 81 -4.26 6.31 -3.20
CA ALA A 81 -3.97 5.31 -4.21
C ALA A 81 -2.47 5.31 -4.55
N ALA A 82 -1.92 4.15 -4.86
CA ALA A 82 -0.55 3.95 -5.27
C ALA A 82 -0.50 3.47 -6.72
N TYR A 83 0.38 4.08 -7.49
CA TYR A 83 0.64 3.77 -8.90
C TYR A 83 2.00 3.11 -9.06
N LYS A 84 2.23 2.54 -10.25
CA LYS A 84 3.51 1.93 -10.60
C LYS A 84 4.59 2.97 -10.86
N THR A 85 4.22 4.06 -11.52
CA THR A 85 5.12 5.13 -11.92
C THR A 85 4.65 6.48 -11.38
N PRO A 86 5.58 7.43 -11.12
CA PRO A 86 5.21 8.79 -10.70
C PRO A 86 4.55 9.61 -11.82
N GLU A 87 4.82 9.29 -13.09
CA GLU A 87 4.17 9.94 -14.24
C GLU A 87 2.66 9.65 -14.24
N GLU A 88 2.27 8.42 -13.91
CA GLU A 88 0.86 8.05 -13.75
C GLU A 88 0.19 8.74 -12.57
N VAL A 89 0.92 9.04 -11.50
CA VAL A 89 0.41 9.83 -10.37
C VAL A 89 0.03 11.23 -10.82
N GLN A 90 0.90 11.92 -11.57
CA GLN A 90 0.59 13.27 -12.06
C GLN A 90 -0.61 13.25 -13.00
N LYS A 91 -0.64 12.31 -13.95
CA LYS A 91 -1.78 12.14 -14.84
C LYS A 91 -3.07 11.82 -14.08
N ALA A 92 -3.01 11.02 -13.02
CA ALA A 92 -4.17 10.71 -12.18
C ALA A 92 -4.69 11.94 -11.44
N VAL A 93 -3.79 12.77 -10.90
CA VAL A 93 -4.15 14.05 -10.30
C VAL A 93 -4.83 14.94 -11.33
N GLU A 94 -4.23 15.15 -12.50
CA GLU A 94 -4.80 16.05 -13.53
C GLU A 94 -6.13 15.55 -14.11
N MET A 95 -6.28 14.23 -14.26
CA MET A 95 -7.45 13.62 -14.91
C MET A 95 -8.60 13.35 -13.94
N LEU A 96 -8.30 12.98 -12.69
CA LEU A 96 -9.28 12.50 -11.71
C LEU A 96 -9.55 13.51 -10.59
N ASN A 97 -8.75 14.57 -10.47
CA ASN A 97 -9.08 15.67 -9.57
C ASN A 97 -10.37 16.36 -10.01
N GLY A 98 -11.32 16.51 -9.10
CA GLY A 98 -12.66 17.01 -9.38
C GLY A 98 -13.61 15.97 -10.00
N SER A 99 -13.20 14.70 -10.12
CA SER A 99 -14.08 13.65 -10.64
C SER A 99 -15.17 13.28 -9.62
N THR A 100 -16.34 12.89 -10.11
CA THR A 100 -17.45 12.48 -9.24
C THR A 100 -17.39 10.98 -8.97
N PHE A 101 -17.33 10.60 -7.69
CA PHE A 101 -17.35 9.21 -7.23
C PHE A 101 -18.45 9.02 -6.19
N GLU A 102 -19.37 8.09 -6.45
CA GLU A 102 -20.55 7.82 -5.61
C GLU A 102 -21.37 9.09 -5.27
N GLY A 103 -21.40 10.07 -6.18
CA GLY A 103 -22.13 11.34 -6.01
C GLY A 103 -21.35 12.42 -5.26
N HIS A 104 -20.09 12.17 -4.90
CA HIS A 104 -19.19 13.11 -4.24
C HIS A 104 -18.05 13.54 -5.15
N THR A 105 -17.70 14.82 -5.14
CA THR A 105 -16.54 15.34 -5.86
C THR A 105 -15.26 14.93 -5.13
N LEU A 106 -14.41 14.16 -5.81
CA LEU A 106 -13.10 13.77 -5.30
C LEU A 106 -12.11 14.90 -5.49
N GLU A 107 -11.30 15.12 -4.48
CA GLU A 107 -10.09 15.94 -4.56
C GLU A 107 -8.93 14.98 -4.74
N VAL A 108 -8.18 15.05 -5.84
CA VAL A 108 -7.04 14.16 -6.07
C VAL A 108 -5.80 15.02 -6.12
N ASP A 109 -4.82 14.68 -5.29
CA ASP A 109 -3.60 15.46 -5.15
C ASP A 109 -2.37 14.57 -5.03
N VAL A 110 -1.20 15.13 -5.30
CA VAL A 110 0.06 14.40 -5.16
C VAL A 110 0.33 14.13 -3.68
N TRP A 111 0.83 12.93 -3.33
CA TRP A 111 1.17 12.62 -1.94
C TRP A 111 2.45 13.36 -1.53
N GLN A 112 2.31 14.62 -1.17
CA GLN A 112 3.38 15.48 -0.73
C GLN A 112 3.69 15.16 0.74
N LYS A 113 4.86 14.60 1.02
CA LYS A 113 5.44 14.75 2.35
C LYS A 113 5.84 16.21 2.44
N LYS A 114 5.33 16.97 3.41
CA LYS A 114 5.87 18.30 3.76
C LYS A 114 7.40 18.18 3.69
N THR A 115 8.00 18.69 2.64
CA THR A 115 9.41 18.99 2.62
C THR A 115 9.55 20.08 3.67
N PRO A 116 10.43 19.94 4.68
CA PRO A 116 10.92 21.11 5.37
C PRO A 116 11.77 21.88 4.35
N GLU A 117 11.11 22.60 3.44
CA GLU A 117 11.72 23.72 2.74
C GLU A 117 11.85 24.85 3.76
N GLY A 118 12.91 24.70 4.54
CA GLY A 118 13.41 25.63 5.54
C GLY A 118 14.91 25.42 5.65
N GLY A 119 15.58 25.46 4.50
CA GLY A 119 17.02 25.59 4.41
C GLY A 119 17.33 26.87 3.65
N GLN A 120 17.53 27.96 4.39
CA GLN A 120 18.58 28.93 4.10
C GLN A 120 18.94 29.71 5.37
#